data_AF-A0A9J7DY76-F1
#
_entry.id   AF-A0A9J7DY76-F1
#
_cell.length_a   1.000
_cell.length_b   1.000
_cell.length_c   1.000
_cell.angle_alpha   90.00
_cell.angle_beta   90.00
_cell.angle_gamma   90.00
#
_symmetry.space_group_name_H-M   'P 1'
#
loop_
_entity.id
_entity.type
_entity.pdbx_description
1 polymer ?
#
loop_
_entity_poly.entity_id
_entity_poly.type
_entity_poly.pdbx_seq_one_letter_code
_entity_poly.pdbx_strand_id
1 'polypeptide(L)'
;MSSARSDVQLHCMMADSQQLRDCLNKVAKEQKYVNPEITIEEISSGGANYTSKLFTAVVSEAGKEDLHLFAKVAVFSESMRVNLPNVFLLEQYTYTELLKWYETIERESGVPEEDRLIFCKFYGLDATLYKEIMVLENLLPQGYEPHDRFHSIDWPYAAAAVRDLAKMHALSFAFAKKHPEEFEKAMKNITVDWPAEIMDTMIRQSVSTAVKVVNPEHKEAFVKFMDEALKTPYFDILKPVNSKVAIIHKDYRGNNLLHRRRDVSVCSDDCLFVDILS
;
A
#
# COMPACT_ATOMS: atom_id res chain seq x y z
N MET A 1 12.18 20.97 -29.37
CA MET A 1 11.16 20.13 -28.68
C MET A 1 11.72 19.33 -27.49
N SER A 2 13.04 19.16 -27.34
CA SER A 2 13.64 18.47 -26.18
C SER A 2 13.69 19.31 -24.89
N SER A 3 13.92 20.63 -24.95
CA SER A 3 14.07 21.45 -23.73
C SER A 3 12.75 21.74 -23.02
N ALA A 4 11.65 21.91 -23.77
CA ALA A 4 10.34 22.13 -23.18
C ALA A 4 9.83 20.94 -22.35
N ARG A 5 10.23 19.70 -22.69
CA ARG A 5 9.91 18.51 -21.87
C ARG A 5 10.77 18.42 -20.61
N SER A 6 12.05 18.80 -20.67
CA SER A 6 12.91 18.82 -19.48
C SER A 6 12.51 19.91 -18.49
N ASP A 7 12.11 21.09 -18.98
CA ASP A 7 11.74 22.23 -18.14
C ASP A 7 10.40 21.99 -17.41
N VAL A 8 9.43 21.37 -18.09
CA VAL A 8 8.17 20.94 -17.45
C VAL A 8 8.41 19.85 -16.40
N GLN A 9 9.30 18.90 -16.68
CA GLN A 9 9.64 17.83 -15.75
C GLN A 9 10.38 18.35 -14.50
N LEU A 10 11.29 19.31 -14.66
CA LEU A 10 11.98 19.98 -13.55
C LEU A 10 11.00 20.82 -12.71
N HIS A 11 10.08 21.54 -13.35
CA HIS A 11 9.08 22.37 -12.68
C HIS A 11 8.09 21.52 -11.87
N CYS A 12 7.63 20.38 -12.41
CA CYS A 12 6.81 19.43 -11.67
C CYS A 12 7.57 18.82 -10.49
N MET A 13 8.85 18.45 -10.65
CA MET A 13 9.65 17.91 -9.54
C MET A 13 9.87 18.93 -8.41
N MET A 14 10.04 20.22 -8.73
CA MET A 14 10.16 21.28 -7.72
C MET A 14 8.83 21.61 -7.02
N ALA A 15 7.70 21.44 -7.71
CA ALA A 15 6.39 21.62 -7.11
C ALA A 15 6.03 20.51 -6.12
N ASP A 16 6.35 19.25 -6.46
CA ASP A 16 6.14 18.08 -5.59
C ASP A 16 6.96 18.20 -4.29
N SER A 17 8.22 18.67 -4.39
CA SER A 17 9.12 18.77 -3.23
C SER A 17 8.70 19.87 -2.24
N GLN A 18 8.18 21.00 -2.73
CA GLN A 18 7.69 22.06 -1.85
C GLN A 18 6.38 21.65 -1.15
N GLN A 19 5.46 21.01 -1.87
CA GLN A 19 4.20 20.51 -1.27
C GLN A 19 4.47 19.47 -0.19
N LEU A 20 5.38 18.53 -0.46
CA LEU A 20 5.82 17.57 0.54
C LEU A 20 6.46 18.25 1.75
N ARG A 21 7.32 19.26 1.54
CA ARG A 21 7.93 20.04 2.63
C ARG A 21 6.87 20.71 3.50
N ASP A 22 5.83 21.30 2.89
CA ASP A 22 4.74 21.96 3.61
C ASP A 22 3.94 20.96 4.45
N CYS A 23 3.64 19.78 3.89
CA CYS A 23 2.97 18.68 4.60
C CYS A 23 3.82 18.20 5.79
N LEU A 24 5.12 17.99 5.59
CA LEU A 24 6.05 17.57 6.65
C LEU A 24 6.20 18.63 7.75
N ASN A 25 6.19 19.92 7.41
CA ASN A 25 6.19 21.01 8.40
C ASN A 25 4.92 20.97 9.27
N LYS A 26 3.75 20.67 8.69
CA LYS A 26 2.50 20.50 9.44
C LYS A 26 2.60 19.30 10.39
N VAL A 27 3.07 18.15 9.90
CA VAL A 27 3.31 16.96 10.73
C VAL A 27 4.27 17.28 11.88
N ALA A 28 5.39 17.93 11.60
CA ALA A 28 6.37 18.30 12.62
C ALA A 28 5.76 19.18 13.72
N LYS A 29 4.96 20.18 13.34
CA LYS A 29 4.22 21.05 14.28
C LYS A 29 3.23 20.26 15.14
N GLU A 30 2.48 19.34 14.54
CA GLU A 30 1.52 18.47 15.25
C GLU A 30 2.24 17.52 16.23
N GLN A 31 3.44 17.04 15.88
CA GLN A 31 4.32 16.28 16.75
C GLN A 31 5.14 17.17 17.71
N LYS A 32 4.82 18.47 17.80
CA LYS A 32 5.38 19.46 18.72
C LYS A 32 6.87 19.77 18.48
N TYR A 33 7.40 19.57 17.28
CA TYR A 33 8.70 20.12 16.86
C TYR A 33 8.51 21.60 16.53
N VAL A 34 9.37 22.47 17.08
CA VAL A 34 9.20 23.94 17.02
C VAL A 34 10.04 24.54 15.91
N ASN A 35 11.33 24.21 15.86
CA ASN A 35 12.29 24.65 14.84
C ASN A 35 13.12 23.46 14.35
N PRO A 36 12.48 22.46 13.72
CA PRO A 36 13.20 21.28 13.26
C PRO A 36 14.01 21.56 11.99
N GLU A 37 15.10 20.81 11.83
CA GLU A 37 15.69 20.52 10.53
C GLU A 37 14.91 19.37 9.88
N ILE A 38 14.58 19.51 8.60
CA ILE A 38 13.89 18.46 7.83
C ILE A 38 14.74 18.10 6.62
N THR A 39 15.19 16.85 6.60
CA THR A 39 15.89 16.24 5.47
C THR A 39 14.93 15.33 4.73
N ILE A 40 14.93 15.39 3.40
CA ILE A 40 14.02 14.62 2.53
C ILE A 40 14.86 13.94 1.47
N GLU A 41 14.67 12.64 1.29
CA GLU A 41 15.35 11.82 0.28
C GLU A 41 14.32 11.06 -0.54
N GLU A 42 14.45 11.11 -1.87
CA GLU A 42 13.60 10.33 -2.78
C GLU A 42 14.07 8.87 -2.83
N ILE A 43 13.14 7.93 -2.68
CA ILE A 43 13.40 6.51 -2.79
C ILE A 43 13.06 6.06 -4.21
N SER A 44 14.05 5.54 -4.93
CA SER A 44 13.81 4.88 -6.21
C SER A 44 13.25 3.47 -5.99
N SER A 45 12.08 3.20 -6.54
CA SER A 45 11.44 1.88 -6.48
C SER A 45 11.94 0.89 -7.54
N GLY A 46 12.90 1.28 -8.39
CA GLY A 46 13.33 0.46 -9.54
C GLY A 46 12.17 0.12 -10.49
N GLY A 47 11.17 1.00 -10.58
CA GLY A 47 9.95 0.83 -11.37
C GLY A 47 8.87 -0.04 -10.72
N ALA A 48 8.96 -0.34 -9.42
CA ALA A 48 7.94 -1.12 -8.71
C ALA A 48 6.69 -0.30 -8.30
N ASN A 49 6.82 1.03 -8.20
CA ASN A 49 5.74 1.93 -7.79
C ASN A 49 5.23 2.73 -8.98
N TYR A 50 4.01 2.41 -9.40
CA TYR A 50 3.42 2.93 -10.63
C TYR A 50 2.59 4.20 -10.41
N THR A 51 2.16 4.46 -9.18
CA THR A 51 1.15 5.47 -8.83
C THR A 51 1.68 6.55 -7.90
N SER A 52 2.92 6.46 -7.43
CA SER A 52 3.48 7.39 -6.45
C SER A 52 5.01 7.47 -6.53
N LYS A 53 5.54 8.65 -6.23
CA LYS A 53 6.93 8.84 -5.80
C LYS A 53 7.01 8.60 -4.30
N LEU A 54 8.07 7.96 -3.86
CA LEU A 54 8.31 7.66 -2.46
C LEU A 54 9.43 8.50 -1.90
N PHE A 55 9.30 8.92 -0.65
CA PHE A 55 10.32 9.70 0.04
C PHE A 55 10.50 9.19 1.47
N THR A 56 11.73 9.19 1.95
CA THR A 56 12.00 9.22 3.39
C THR A 56 12.23 10.65 3.83
N ALA A 57 11.79 10.99 5.04
CA ALA A 57 12.14 12.24 5.68
C ALA A 57 12.57 12.01 7.12
N VAL A 58 13.48 12.85 7.60
CA VAL A 58 13.91 12.88 9.00
C VAL A 58 13.66 14.29 9.53
N VAL A 59 12.90 14.39 10.61
CA VAL A 59 12.63 15.63 11.32
C VAL A 59 13.43 15.61 12.62
N SER A 60 14.43 16.49 12.72
CA SER A 60 15.39 16.52 13.83
C SER A 60 15.32 17.86 14.57
N GLU A 61 15.29 17.81 15.90
CA GLU A 61 15.37 18.99 16.77
C GLU A 61 16.21 18.67 18.00
N ALA A 62 17.12 19.57 18.37
CA ALA A 62 18.02 19.36 19.51
C ALA A 62 17.24 19.05 20.79
N GLY A 63 17.56 17.92 21.43
CA GLY A 63 16.91 17.46 22.67
C GLY A 63 15.62 16.64 22.45
N LYS A 64 15.29 16.28 21.20
CA LYS A 64 14.23 15.32 20.87
C LYS A 64 14.79 14.14 20.08
N GLU A 65 14.05 13.04 20.12
CA GLU A 65 14.28 11.92 19.23
C GLU A 65 13.95 12.33 17.79
N ASP A 66 14.72 11.79 16.85
CA ASP A 66 14.47 12.03 15.42
C ASP A 66 13.18 11.34 15.00
N LEU A 67 12.33 12.09 14.29
CA LEU A 67 11.10 11.55 13.74
C LEU A 67 11.35 11.09 12.30
N HIS A 68 11.34 9.77 12.11
CA HIS A 68 11.54 9.12 10.82
C HIS A 68 10.20 8.91 10.10
N LEU A 69 10.03 9.56 8.96
CA LEU A 69 8.80 9.61 8.18
C LEU A 69 9.00 9.00 6.80
N PHE A 70 7.95 8.37 6.31
CA PHE A 70 7.84 7.86 4.96
C PHE A 70 6.68 8.55 4.27
N ALA A 71 6.90 9.12 3.09
CA ALA A 71 5.88 9.84 2.36
C ALA A 71 5.63 9.24 0.98
N LYS A 72 4.35 9.06 0.65
CA LYS A 72 3.88 8.75 -0.70
C LYS A 72 3.31 10.02 -1.30
N VAL A 73 3.84 10.43 -2.45
CA VAL A 73 3.33 11.54 -3.24
C VAL A 73 2.72 10.97 -4.51
N ALA A 74 1.41 11.15 -4.68
CA ALA A 74 0.68 10.53 -5.78
C ALA A 74 1.11 11.09 -7.14
N VAL A 75 1.31 10.20 -8.09
CA VAL A 75 1.63 10.53 -9.49
C VAL A 75 0.66 9.79 -10.38
N PHE A 76 -0.55 10.35 -10.50
CA PHE A 76 -1.57 9.85 -11.41
C PHE A 76 -1.60 10.65 -12.70
N SER A 77 -1.62 9.95 -13.84
CA SER A 77 -1.94 10.58 -15.12
C SER A 77 -3.41 11.02 -15.15
N GLU A 78 -3.74 11.98 -16.00
CA GLU A 78 -5.14 12.38 -16.26
C GLU A 78 -6.02 11.17 -16.62
N SER A 79 -5.50 10.24 -17.43
CA SER A 79 -6.25 9.02 -17.77
C SER A 79 -6.51 8.15 -16.54
N MET A 80 -5.56 8.04 -15.60
CA MET A 80 -5.78 7.29 -14.35
C MET A 80 -6.78 8.00 -13.45
N ARG A 81 -6.73 9.32 -13.34
CA ARG A 81 -7.69 10.10 -12.54
C ARG A 81 -9.13 9.95 -13.06
N VAL A 82 -9.31 9.89 -14.39
CA VAL A 82 -10.62 9.66 -15.00
C VAL A 82 -11.11 8.23 -14.76
N ASN A 83 -10.25 7.23 -14.91
CA ASN A 83 -10.65 5.82 -14.81
C ASN A 83 -10.69 5.28 -13.38
N LEU A 84 -9.95 5.90 -12.45
CA LEU A 84 -9.78 5.47 -11.06
C LEU A 84 -9.81 6.67 -10.09
N PRO A 85 -10.89 7.48 -10.08
CA PRO A 85 -10.93 8.74 -9.33
C PRO A 85 -10.76 8.56 -7.82
N ASN A 86 -11.10 7.38 -7.30
CA ASN A 86 -11.16 7.10 -5.86
C ASN A 86 -9.97 6.29 -5.32
N VAL A 87 -8.96 5.98 -6.14
CA VAL A 87 -7.88 5.08 -5.70
C VAL A 87 -7.07 5.66 -4.54
N PHE A 88 -6.86 6.97 -4.49
CA PHE A 88 -6.19 7.62 -3.36
C PHE A 88 -7.12 7.73 -2.13
N LEU A 89 -8.43 7.90 -2.35
CA LEU A 89 -9.43 7.96 -1.27
C LEU A 89 -9.53 6.63 -0.52
N LEU A 90 -9.26 5.50 -1.17
CA LEU A 90 -9.18 4.19 -0.54
C LEU A 90 -8.08 4.14 0.54
N GLU A 91 -6.87 4.56 0.19
CA GLU A 91 -5.73 4.53 1.12
C GLU A 91 -5.96 5.52 2.27
N GLN A 92 -6.46 6.71 1.95
CA GLN A 92 -6.90 7.67 2.95
C GLN A 92 -7.92 7.06 3.92
N TYR A 93 -9.04 6.53 3.40
CA TYR A 93 -10.10 5.95 4.22
C TYR A 93 -9.57 4.84 5.11
N THR A 94 -8.63 4.05 4.59
CA THR A 94 -8.04 2.95 5.35
C THR A 94 -7.35 3.48 6.61
N TYR A 95 -6.37 4.39 6.45
CA TYR A 95 -5.61 4.92 7.58
C TYR A 95 -6.42 5.85 8.49
N THR A 96 -7.41 6.57 7.96
CA THR A 96 -8.19 7.51 8.78
C THR A 96 -9.38 6.88 9.48
N GLU A 97 -10.00 5.82 8.93
CA GLU A 97 -11.25 5.27 9.44
C GLU A 97 -11.19 3.76 9.66
N LEU A 98 -10.83 2.97 8.64
CA LEU A 98 -10.91 1.49 8.73
C LEU A 98 -10.02 0.93 9.84
N LEU A 99 -8.79 1.42 9.97
CA LEU A 99 -7.87 0.94 11.00
C LEU A 99 -8.36 1.24 12.42
N LYS A 100 -9.06 2.37 12.62
CA LYS A 100 -9.67 2.71 13.92
C LYS A 100 -10.80 1.75 14.28
N TRP A 101 -11.58 1.33 13.28
CA TRP A 101 -12.60 0.30 13.48
C TRP A 101 -11.99 -1.03 13.86
N TYR A 102 -10.92 -1.44 13.19
CA TYR A 102 -10.20 -2.68 13.50
C TYR A 102 -9.64 -2.65 14.93
N GLU A 103 -8.97 -1.58 15.33
CA GLU A 103 -8.47 -1.41 16.70
C GLU A 103 -9.61 -1.47 17.74
N THR A 104 -10.75 -0.83 17.44
CA THR A 104 -11.94 -0.84 18.30
C THR A 104 -12.48 -2.26 18.46
N ILE A 105 -12.60 -3.01 17.37
CA ILE A 105 -13.09 -4.39 17.37
C ILE A 105 -12.15 -5.31 18.16
N GLU A 106 -10.84 -5.14 18.02
CA GLU A 106 -9.84 -5.90 18.79
C GLU A 106 -9.99 -5.64 20.30
N ARG A 107 -10.11 -4.38 20.69
CA ARG A 107 -10.32 -3.97 22.09
C ARG A 107 -11.64 -4.50 22.65
N GLU A 108 -12.74 -4.36 21.92
CA GLU A 108 -14.06 -4.89 22.31
C GLU A 108 -14.08 -6.42 22.40
N SER A 109 -13.19 -7.11 21.68
CA SER A 109 -13.08 -8.57 21.70
C SER A 109 -12.07 -9.06 22.74
N GLY A 110 -11.36 -8.16 23.43
CA GLY A 110 -10.32 -8.52 24.39
C GLY A 110 -9.09 -9.17 23.76
N VAL A 111 -8.76 -8.83 22.50
CA VAL A 111 -7.54 -9.33 21.84
C VAL A 111 -6.31 -8.76 22.57
N PRO A 112 -5.39 -9.62 23.05
CA PRO A 112 -4.12 -9.19 23.64
C PRO A 112 -3.33 -8.30 22.68
N GLU A 113 -2.60 -7.30 23.19
CA GLU A 113 -1.91 -6.31 22.34
C GLU A 113 -0.89 -6.96 21.39
N GLU A 114 -0.22 -8.02 21.84
CA GLU A 114 0.74 -8.81 21.09
C GLU A 114 0.11 -9.58 19.90
N ASP A 115 -1.19 -9.87 19.97
CA ASP A 115 -1.92 -10.62 18.95
C ASP A 115 -2.64 -9.72 17.95
N ARG A 116 -2.72 -8.41 18.23
CA ARG A 116 -3.40 -7.45 17.36
C ARG A 116 -2.71 -7.32 16.01
N LEU A 117 -3.47 -6.84 15.03
CA LEU A 117 -2.95 -6.49 13.73
C LEU A 117 -2.19 -5.16 13.82
N ILE A 118 -0.92 -5.18 13.43
CA ILE A 118 -0.04 -4.01 13.50
C ILE A 118 -0.02 -3.32 12.14
N PHE A 119 -0.20 -2.00 12.16
CA PHE A 119 0.00 -1.12 11.01
C PHE A 119 1.02 -0.05 11.37
N CYS A 120 1.70 0.50 10.36
CA CYS A 120 2.59 1.65 10.57
C CYS A 120 1.78 2.85 11.07
N LYS A 121 2.40 3.69 11.91
CA LYS A 121 1.72 4.87 12.42
C LYS A 121 1.44 5.87 11.30
N PHE A 122 0.21 6.37 11.25
CA PHE A 122 -0.22 7.43 10.34
C PHE A 122 0.08 8.81 10.95
N TYR A 123 0.72 9.70 10.17
CA TYR A 123 1.11 11.03 10.62
C TYR A 123 0.34 12.16 9.95
N GLY A 124 -0.07 12.00 8.70
CA GLY A 124 -0.79 13.07 8.01
C GLY A 124 -1.11 12.73 6.56
N LEU A 125 -2.04 13.50 6.00
CA LEU A 125 -2.41 13.43 4.60
C LEU A 125 -2.75 14.82 4.05
N ASP A 126 -2.50 15.01 2.76
CA ASP A 126 -3.11 16.02 1.93
C ASP A 126 -3.93 15.30 0.85
N ALA A 127 -5.25 15.54 0.82
CA ALA A 127 -6.17 14.94 -0.15
C ALA A 127 -6.56 15.93 -1.25
N THR A 128 -5.89 17.08 -1.32
CA THR A 128 -6.13 18.08 -2.37
C THR A 128 -5.82 17.47 -3.71
N LEU A 129 -6.76 17.57 -4.65
CA LEU A 129 -6.60 17.05 -6.00
C LEU A 129 -5.28 17.59 -6.63
N TYR A 130 -4.49 16.68 -7.20
CA TYR A 130 -3.16 16.94 -7.77
C TYR A 130 -2.03 17.22 -6.76
N LYS A 131 -2.29 17.11 -5.46
CA LYS A 131 -1.32 17.30 -4.38
C LYS A 131 -1.45 16.20 -3.34
N GLU A 132 -1.88 15.03 -3.78
CA GLU A 132 -2.20 13.95 -2.87
C GLU A 132 -0.93 13.40 -2.23
N ILE A 133 -0.82 13.56 -0.90
CA ILE A 133 0.34 13.16 -0.11
C ILE A 133 -0.15 12.39 1.10
N MET A 134 0.54 11.29 1.41
CA MET A 134 0.34 10.57 2.66
C MET A 134 1.66 10.42 3.39
N VAL A 135 1.67 10.66 4.69
CA VAL A 135 2.84 10.57 5.57
C VAL A 135 2.59 9.50 6.63
N LEU A 136 3.47 8.51 6.65
CA LEU A 136 3.48 7.36 7.53
C LEU A 136 4.79 7.31 8.32
N GLU A 137 4.84 6.44 9.31
CA GLU A 137 6.07 6.06 9.99
C GLU A 137 7.05 5.40 9.02
N ASN A 138 8.30 5.82 9.04
CA ASN A 138 9.36 5.09 8.37
C ASN A 138 9.83 3.94 9.27
N LEU A 139 9.54 2.71 8.85
CA LEU A 139 9.89 1.50 9.59
C LEU A 139 11.29 0.98 9.27
N LEU A 140 11.97 1.52 8.25
CA LEU A 140 13.32 1.08 7.86
C LEU A 140 14.34 1.20 9.00
N PRO A 141 14.38 2.29 9.79
CA PRO A 141 15.27 2.40 10.95
C PRO A 141 15.02 1.36 12.04
N GLN A 142 13.83 0.74 12.06
CA GLN A 142 13.46 -0.30 13.02
C GLN A 142 13.83 -1.72 12.55
N GLY A 143 14.54 -1.83 11.42
CA GLY A 143 14.98 -3.09 10.82
C GLY A 143 13.94 -3.75 9.91
N TYR A 144 12.87 -3.05 9.56
CA TYR A 144 11.94 -3.54 8.55
C TYR A 144 12.48 -3.26 7.15
N GLU A 145 12.26 -4.19 6.22
CA GLU A 145 12.70 -4.07 4.84
C GLU A 145 11.67 -4.64 3.87
N PRO A 146 11.57 -4.12 2.64
CA PRO A 146 10.72 -4.71 1.61
C PRO A 146 11.31 -6.05 1.16
N HIS A 147 10.46 -6.96 0.70
CA HIS A 147 10.94 -8.20 0.08
C HIS A 147 11.60 -7.90 -1.27
N ASP A 148 12.81 -8.41 -1.50
CA ASP A 148 13.44 -8.31 -2.81
C ASP A 148 12.72 -9.23 -3.81
N ARG A 149 11.99 -8.63 -4.75
CA ARG A 149 11.24 -9.34 -5.81
C ARG A 149 12.10 -10.25 -6.70
N PHE A 150 13.42 -10.09 -6.71
CA PHE A 150 14.33 -10.96 -7.46
C PHE A 150 14.74 -12.22 -6.68
N HIS A 151 14.37 -12.30 -5.40
CA HIS A 151 14.59 -13.46 -4.54
C HIS A 151 13.26 -14.19 -4.26
N SER A 152 13.35 -15.50 -4.11
CA SER A 152 12.19 -16.33 -3.75
C SER A 152 11.78 -16.07 -2.30
N ILE A 153 10.48 -16.19 -2.04
CA ILE A 153 9.91 -16.10 -0.70
C ILE A 153 10.26 -17.39 0.07
N ASP A 154 10.80 -17.24 1.30
CA ASP A 154 11.02 -18.36 2.21
C ASP A 154 9.80 -18.60 3.12
N TRP A 155 9.82 -19.75 3.81
CA TRP A 155 8.71 -20.13 4.69
C TRP A 155 8.47 -19.15 5.85
N PRO A 156 9.50 -18.66 6.58
CA PRO A 156 9.30 -17.66 7.63
C PRO A 156 8.58 -16.40 7.15
N TYR A 157 9.01 -15.82 6.02
CA TYR A 157 8.33 -14.68 5.41
C TYR A 157 6.88 -15.01 5.05
N ALA A 158 6.66 -16.13 4.34
CA ALA A 158 5.32 -16.52 3.89
C ALA A 158 4.36 -16.74 5.06
N ALA A 159 4.83 -17.40 6.12
CA ALA A 159 4.04 -17.67 7.31
C ALA A 159 3.66 -16.36 8.04
N ALA A 160 4.60 -15.42 8.17
CA ALA A 160 4.34 -14.11 8.77
C ALA A 160 3.32 -13.30 7.96
N ALA A 161 3.54 -13.18 6.65
CA ALA A 161 2.63 -12.46 5.75
C ALA A 161 1.21 -13.06 5.79
N VAL A 162 1.07 -14.38 5.59
CA VAL A 162 -0.25 -15.03 5.58
C VAL A 162 -0.94 -14.93 6.93
N ARG A 163 -0.21 -14.98 8.05
CA ARG A 163 -0.77 -14.77 9.40
C ARG A 163 -1.38 -13.38 9.54
N ASP A 164 -0.66 -12.34 9.14
CA ASP A 164 -1.14 -10.95 9.30
C ASP A 164 -2.27 -10.63 8.30
N LEU A 165 -2.25 -11.25 7.10
CA LEU A 165 -3.40 -11.25 6.19
C LEU A 165 -4.63 -11.95 6.80
N ALA A 166 -4.44 -13.08 7.49
CA ALA A 166 -5.53 -13.79 8.15
C ALA A 166 -6.14 -12.96 9.29
N LYS A 167 -5.33 -12.24 10.06
CA LYS A 167 -5.80 -11.26 11.07
C LYS A 167 -6.66 -10.18 10.41
N MET A 168 -6.19 -9.59 9.30
CA MET A 168 -6.94 -8.56 8.56
C MET A 168 -8.32 -9.07 8.08
N HIS A 169 -8.37 -10.28 7.53
CA HIS A 169 -9.65 -10.89 7.11
C HIS A 169 -10.55 -11.21 8.31
N ALA A 170 -10.01 -11.71 9.41
CA ALA A 170 -10.77 -11.99 10.63
C ALA A 170 -11.42 -10.71 11.19
N LEU A 171 -10.67 -9.60 11.19
CA LEU A 171 -11.18 -8.28 11.59
C LEU A 171 -12.28 -7.78 10.66
N SER A 172 -12.17 -8.01 9.36
CA SER A 172 -13.23 -7.68 8.42
C SER A 172 -14.53 -8.42 8.72
N PHE A 173 -14.46 -9.74 8.95
CA PHE A 173 -15.65 -10.52 9.33
C PHE A 173 -16.22 -10.10 10.68
N ALA A 174 -15.35 -9.78 11.65
CA ALA A 174 -15.77 -9.25 12.94
C ALA A 174 -16.44 -7.88 12.80
N PHE A 175 -15.94 -7.02 11.91
CA PHE A 175 -16.53 -5.71 11.61
C PHE A 175 -17.94 -5.85 11.05
N ALA A 176 -18.10 -6.68 10.01
CA ALA A 176 -19.40 -6.99 9.43
C ALA A 176 -20.40 -7.56 10.44
N LYS A 177 -19.93 -8.37 11.41
CA LYS A 177 -20.78 -8.99 12.43
C LYS A 177 -21.17 -8.04 13.56
N LYS A 178 -20.22 -7.24 14.05
CA LYS A 178 -20.40 -6.41 15.25
C LYS A 178 -20.97 -5.02 14.94
N HIS A 179 -20.56 -4.44 13.81
CA HIS A 179 -20.94 -3.08 13.41
C HIS A 179 -21.41 -3.07 11.94
N PRO A 180 -22.51 -3.77 11.60
CA PRO A 180 -22.92 -4.01 10.21
C PRO A 180 -23.20 -2.72 9.42
N GLU A 181 -23.82 -1.70 10.03
CA GLU A 181 -24.11 -0.43 9.35
C GLU A 181 -22.84 0.33 8.97
N GLU A 182 -21.84 0.33 9.86
CA GLU A 182 -20.55 0.97 9.61
C GLU A 182 -19.72 0.17 8.61
N PHE A 183 -19.84 -1.16 8.63
CA PHE A 183 -19.25 -2.02 7.62
C PHE A 183 -19.83 -1.73 6.23
N GLU A 184 -21.15 -1.57 6.10
CA GLU A 184 -21.78 -1.19 4.82
C GLU A 184 -21.30 0.18 4.32
N LYS A 185 -21.07 1.14 5.21
CA LYS A 185 -20.45 2.43 4.86
C LYS A 185 -19.01 2.25 4.41
N ALA A 186 -18.23 1.43 5.12
CA ALA A 186 -16.86 1.12 4.75
C ALA A 186 -16.77 0.51 3.34
N MET A 187 -17.62 -0.48 3.05
CA MET A 187 -17.69 -1.12 1.73
C MET A 187 -17.92 -0.12 0.59
N LYS A 188 -18.73 0.94 0.82
CA LYS A 188 -18.95 1.99 -0.19
C LYS A 188 -17.71 2.86 -0.44
N ASN A 189 -16.87 3.07 0.58
CA ASN A 189 -15.66 3.90 0.47
C ASN A 189 -14.45 3.13 -0.07
N ILE A 190 -14.41 1.81 0.12
CA ILE A 190 -13.27 0.96 -0.29
C ILE A 190 -13.50 0.20 -1.61
N THR A 191 -14.69 0.32 -2.20
CA THR A 191 -14.97 -0.28 -3.51
C THR A 191 -14.42 0.66 -4.59
N VAL A 192 -13.43 0.18 -5.33
CA VAL A 192 -12.89 0.87 -6.50
C VAL A 192 -13.42 0.16 -7.76
N ASP A 193 -14.18 0.89 -8.56
CA ASP A 193 -14.72 0.41 -9.83
C ASP A 193 -13.66 0.53 -10.92
N TRP A 194 -12.84 -0.51 -11.06
CA TRP A 194 -11.93 -0.62 -12.19
C TRP A 194 -12.71 -1.02 -13.45
N PRO A 195 -12.54 -0.32 -14.59
CA PRO A 195 -13.14 -0.74 -15.85
C PRO A 195 -12.63 -2.13 -16.25
N ALA A 196 -13.56 -3.08 -16.46
CA ALA A 196 -13.25 -4.48 -16.72
C ALA A 196 -12.34 -4.66 -17.95
N GLU A 197 -12.55 -3.85 -18.97
CA GLU A 197 -11.79 -3.86 -20.22
C GLU A 197 -10.35 -3.41 -20.02
N ILE A 198 -10.11 -2.46 -19.11
CA ILE A 198 -8.75 -1.99 -18.78
C ILE A 198 -7.99 -3.12 -18.08
N MET A 199 -8.62 -3.77 -17.10
CA MET A 199 -8.00 -4.88 -16.37
C MET A 199 -7.72 -6.07 -17.29
N ASP A 200 -8.68 -6.48 -18.13
CA ASP A 200 -8.49 -7.55 -19.10
C ASP A 200 -7.33 -7.25 -20.07
N THR A 201 -7.26 -6.01 -20.56
CA THR A 201 -6.15 -5.56 -21.41
C THR A 201 -4.80 -5.64 -20.70
N MET A 202 -4.71 -5.18 -19.45
CA MET A 202 -3.49 -5.24 -18.64
C MET A 202 -3.03 -6.68 -18.40
N ILE A 203 -3.97 -7.58 -18.08
CA ILE A 203 -3.66 -9.00 -17.86
C ILE A 203 -3.15 -9.63 -19.16
N ARG A 204 -3.84 -9.43 -20.30
CA ARG A 204 -3.42 -9.97 -21.60
C ARG A 204 -2.04 -9.47 -22.04
N GLN A 205 -1.73 -8.20 -21.80
CA GLN A 205 -0.40 -7.64 -22.08
C GLN A 205 0.69 -8.29 -21.22
N SER A 206 0.38 -8.54 -19.94
CA SER A 206 1.27 -9.22 -19.00
C SER A 206 1.54 -10.66 -19.43
N VAL A 207 0.50 -11.40 -19.85
CA VAL A 207 0.64 -12.76 -20.42
C VAL A 207 1.49 -12.72 -21.69
N SER A 208 1.21 -11.82 -22.63
CA SER A 208 1.97 -11.67 -23.87
C SER A 208 3.47 -11.42 -23.60
N THR A 209 3.78 -10.65 -22.56
CA THR A 209 5.16 -10.40 -22.14
C THR A 209 5.79 -11.66 -21.53
N ALA A 210 5.07 -12.36 -20.64
CA ALA A 210 5.54 -13.60 -20.03
C ALA A 210 5.83 -14.70 -21.07
N VAL A 211 4.99 -14.85 -22.11
CA VAL A 211 5.18 -15.83 -23.20
C VAL A 211 6.50 -15.61 -23.96
N LYS A 212 7.06 -14.40 -23.97
CA LYS A 212 8.34 -14.10 -24.63
C LYS A 212 9.55 -14.57 -23.84
N VAL A 213 9.41 -14.74 -22.52
CA VAL A 213 10.53 -15.00 -21.60
C VAL A 213 10.43 -16.34 -20.85
N VAL A 214 9.26 -16.99 -20.86
CA VAL A 214 9.09 -18.33 -20.28
C VAL A 214 10.06 -19.33 -20.91
N ASN A 215 10.58 -20.25 -20.09
CA ASN A 215 11.44 -21.34 -20.57
C ASN A 215 10.74 -22.06 -21.75
N PRO A 216 11.40 -22.20 -22.92
CA PRO A 216 10.83 -22.86 -24.09
C PRO A 216 10.19 -24.22 -23.79
N GLU A 217 10.75 -24.99 -22.85
CA GLU A 217 10.22 -26.30 -22.42
C GLU A 217 8.81 -26.21 -21.82
N HIS A 218 8.48 -25.10 -21.15
CA HIS A 218 7.20 -24.92 -20.46
C HIS A 218 6.23 -23.98 -21.20
N LYS A 219 6.65 -23.44 -22.35
CA LYS A 219 5.90 -22.40 -23.07
C LYS A 219 4.50 -22.85 -23.49
N GLU A 220 4.36 -24.05 -24.04
CA GLU A 220 3.07 -24.58 -24.47
C GLU A 220 2.12 -24.79 -23.27
N ALA A 221 2.64 -25.38 -22.19
CA ALA A 221 1.88 -25.58 -20.96
C ALA A 221 1.42 -24.24 -20.34
N PHE A 222 2.29 -23.24 -20.31
CA PHE A 222 1.98 -21.90 -19.83
C PHE A 222 0.89 -21.23 -20.66
N VAL A 223 1.02 -21.23 -21.99
CA VAL A 223 0.01 -20.65 -22.89
C VAL A 223 -1.35 -21.32 -22.69
N LYS A 224 -1.39 -22.66 -22.68
CA LYS A 224 -2.63 -23.41 -22.46
C LYS A 224 -3.27 -23.09 -21.11
N PHE A 225 -2.46 -22.98 -20.05
CA PHE A 225 -2.95 -22.61 -18.72
C PHE A 225 -3.54 -21.19 -18.72
N MET A 226 -2.85 -20.21 -19.29
CA MET A 226 -3.33 -18.84 -19.34
C MET A 226 -4.58 -18.70 -20.22
N ASP A 227 -4.65 -19.38 -21.36
CA ASP A 227 -5.84 -19.37 -22.23
C ASP A 227 -7.08 -19.92 -21.51
N GLU A 228 -6.92 -20.95 -20.67
CA GLU A 228 -8.00 -21.46 -19.84
C GLU A 228 -8.37 -20.48 -18.71
N ALA A 229 -7.36 -19.98 -17.98
CA ALA A 229 -7.57 -19.06 -16.86
C ALA A 229 -8.26 -17.75 -17.29
N LEU A 230 -7.94 -17.24 -18.48
CA LEU A 230 -8.50 -16.00 -19.02
C LEU A 230 -9.93 -16.15 -19.59
N LYS A 231 -10.53 -17.35 -19.55
CA LYS A 231 -11.95 -17.52 -19.87
C LYS A 231 -12.85 -16.96 -18.78
N THR A 232 -12.38 -16.93 -17.53
CA THR A 232 -13.10 -16.32 -16.42
C THR A 232 -12.67 -14.86 -16.29
N PRO A 233 -13.61 -13.89 -16.38
CA PRO A 233 -13.28 -12.48 -16.16
C PRO A 233 -12.65 -12.28 -14.79
N TYR A 234 -11.63 -11.42 -14.71
CA TYR A 234 -10.90 -11.16 -13.47
C TYR A 234 -11.82 -10.82 -12.28
N PHE A 235 -12.79 -9.93 -12.50
CA PHE A 235 -13.72 -9.52 -11.44
C PHE A 235 -14.70 -10.63 -11.03
N ASP A 236 -14.92 -11.65 -11.86
CA ASP A 236 -15.73 -12.81 -11.46
C ASP A 236 -14.99 -13.69 -10.45
N ILE A 237 -13.66 -13.74 -10.50
CA ILE A 237 -12.83 -14.46 -9.52
C ILE A 237 -12.89 -13.79 -8.14
N LEU A 238 -13.10 -12.47 -8.12
CA LEU A 238 -13.22 -11.68 -6.88
C LEU A 238 -14.62 -11.71 -6.27
N LYS A 239 -15.62 -12.27 -6.97
CA LYS A 239 -16.98 -12.34 -6.44
C LYS A 239 -17.02 -13.28 -5.22
N PRO A 240 -17.67 -12.86 -4.13
CA PRO A 240 -17.87 -13.73 -2.97
C PRO A 240 -18.57 -15.03 -3.38
N VAL A 241 -18.00 -16.17 -2.96
CA VAL A 241 -18.58 -17.51 -3.23
C VAL A 241 -19.89 -17.72 -2.45
N ASN A 242 -20.12 -16.93 -1.39
CA ASN A 242 -21.32 -16.96 -0.57
C ASN A 242 -21.74 -15.55 -0.15
N SER A 243 -22.77 -15.43 0.69
CA SER A 243 -23.28 -14.14 1.17
C SER A 243 -22.34 -13.39 2.12
N LYS A 244 -21.16 -13.94 2.45
CA LYS A 244 -20.19 -13.28 3.33
C LYS A 244 -19.16 -12.56 2.50
N VAL A 245 -19.09 -11.25 2.69
CA VAL A 245 -18.10 -10.37 2.08
C VAL A 245 -17.01 -10.08 3.11
N ALA A 246 -15.76 -10.02 2.65
CA ALA A 246 -14.64 -9.54 3.44
C ALA A 246 -13.94 -8.42 2.67
N ILE A 247 -13.43 -7.47 3.44
CA ILE A 247 -12.47 -6.46 3.00
C ILE A 247 -11.13 -7.18 2.85
N ILE A 248 -10.58 -7.11 1.64
CA ILE A 248 -9.32 -7.73 1.24
C ILE A 248 -8.39 -6.66 0.69
N HIS A 249 -7.08 -6.95 0.64
CA HIS A 249 -6.06 -6.01 0.15
C HIS A 249 -5.96 -5.93 -1.38
N LYS A 250 -6.42 -6.95 -2.12
CA LYS A 250 -6.38 -7.11 -3.59
C LYS A 250 -5.00 -7.12 -4.28
N ASP A 251 -4.03 -6.31 -3.86
CA ASP A 251 -2.62 -6.32 -4.34
C ASP A 251 -1.66 -6.80 -3.24
N TYR A 252 -1.93 -7.97 -2.65
CA TYR A 252 -1.13 -8.50 -1.54
C TYR A 252 0.17 -9.14 -2.06
N ARG A 253 1.20 -8.32 -2.28
CA ARG A 253 2.51 -8.70 -2.84
C ARG A 253 3.67 -8.14 -2.03
N GLY A 254 4.86 -8.74 -2.17
CA GLY A 254 6.01 -8.41 -1.31
C GLY A 254 6.49 -6.96 -1.34
N ASN A 255 6.21 -6.20 -2.41
CA ASN A 255 6.54 -4.76 -2.46
C ASN A 255 5.62 -3.90 -1.58
N ASN A 256 4.45 -4.42 -1.22
CA ASN A 256 3.44 -3.73 -0.40
C ASN A 256 3.56 -4.13 1.08
N LEU A 257 4.52 -5.01 1.40
CA LEU A 257 4.79 -5.54 2.71
C LEU A 257 6.19 -5.12 3.13
N LEU A 258 6.34 -4.73 4.38
CA LEU A 258 7.63 -4.69 5.03
C LEU A 258 7.72 -5.84 6.01
N HIS A 259 8.87 -6.48 6.07
CA HIS A 259 9.12 -7.58 6.98
C HIS A 259 10.36 -7.29 7.82
N ARG A 260 10.39 -7.85 9.02
CA ARG A 260 11.56 -7.82 9.88
C ARG A 260 11.83 -9.22 10.39
N ARG A 261 13.03 -9.72 10.10
CA ARG A 261 13.48 -11.00 10.63
C ARG A 261 13.87 -10.83 12.10
N ARG A 262 13.35 -11.69 12.96
CA ARG A 262 13.78 -11.77 14.36
C ARG A 262 14.63 -13.03 14.54
N ASP A 263 15.74 -12.92 15.27
CA ASP A 263 16.63 -14.07 15.49
C ASP A 263 15.88 -15.24 16.17
N VAL A 264 16.22 -16.46 15.71
CA VAL A 264 15.49 -17.74 15.82
C VAL A 264 15.24 -18.24 17.26
N SER A 265 15.63 -17.50 18.30
CA SER A 265 15.57 -18.00 19.67
C SER A 265 14.26 -17.71 20.41
N VAL A 266 13.42 -16.75 20.00
CA VAL A 266 12.23 -16.37 20.82
C VAL A 266 10.99 -15.91 20.04
N CYS A 267 11.02 -15.60 18.73
CA CYS A 267 9.82 -15.08 18.06
C CYS A 267 9.77 -15.33 16.55
N SER A 268 8.56 -15.45 15.99
CA SER A 268 8.32 -15.46 14.55
C SER A 268 8.57 -14.10 13.92
N ASP A 269 8.95 -14.06 12.65
CA ASP A 269 9.09 -12.83 11.87
C ASP A 269 7.82 -11.96 11.89
N ASP A 270 8.02 -10.64 11.83
CA ASP A 270 6.94 -9.65 11.73
C ASP A 270 6.73 -9.27 10.26
N CYS A 271 5.47 -9.15 9.85
CA CYS A 271 5.09 -8.59 8.55
C CYS A 271 4.12 -7.43 8.76
N LEU A 272 4.39 -6.29 8.14
CA LEU A 272 3.57 -5.09 8.21
C LEU A 272 3.09 -4.67 6.83
N PHE A 273 1.86 -4.19 6.79
CA PHE A 273 1.26 -3.60 5.60
C PHE A 273 1.76 -2.16 5.46
N VAL A 274 2.32 -1.84 4.30
CA VAL A 274 2.87 -0.49 4.00
C VAL A 274 2.26 0.10 2.74
N ASP A 275 1.60 -0.73 1.94
CA ASP A 275 0.60 -0.31 1.00
C ASP A 275 -0.75 -0.92 1.36
N ILE A 276 -1.84 -0.22 1.09
CA ILE A 276 -3.21 -0.76 1.11
C ILE A 276 -3.98 -0.31 -0.15
N LEU A 277 -3.27 0.20 -1.16
CA LEU A 277 -3.84 0.55 -2.45
C LEU A 277 -4.24 -0.72 -3.22
N SER A 278 -5.45 -1.27 -2.96
CA SER A 278 -6.39 -1.82 -3.96
C SER A 278 -7.64 -2.49 -3.38
#